data_AF-A0AAF1BH31-F1
#
_entry.id   AF-A0AAF1BH31-F1
#
_cell.length_a   1.000
_cell.length_b   1.000
_cell.length_c   1.000
_cell.angle_alpha   90.00
_cell.angle_beta   90.00
_cell.angle_gamma   90.00
#
_symmetry.space_group_name_H-M   'P 1'
#
loop_
_entity.id
_entity.type
_entity.pdbx_description
1 polymer ?
#
loop_
_entity_poly.entity_id
_entity_poly.type
_entity_poly.pdbx_seq_one_letter_code
_entity_poly.pdbx_strand_id
1 'polypeptide(L)'
;MAQPTQDLSFKVLNLLSRERGVYGLRNGDHERYRHHCSNKLHRLRQVTGLTSGKGKVYKKPAPLTPESVTDVRHLQLILFSAERALAHSHELKALIGKPNAPASARKEQISWLRRALKFSTSLYAAAQHLASESRLSQRTLAEITIYHLSVRAELNFERVQYADVLADLAARRRLLNTLADAAKDSYDQALAAEFIDLYDPLIRFSAYKLGRAESHDIEGVVADIDADLMEEALPGLGKLVDSLRAEVGSAEIEAGRRTLDAVEFAGDKVELRNAEIVQAMLRVQEALGKLKGKSDSGKGRGMKGWDRVLGVLGDAEGVARHLVEDHENSASASLRSTRTAESLSLAHQYIVFLLLSNRIRRDLLLVDSLSASQPSLSADPTVFTIPGGRAKVEEAIKSLAAIVKLYDTVLQSLNQLRNLAIVEEKDGVRRAAEGVSSYFNATKEYYLARLHTVHPTPSYASAVQLLSLAGDNVTQAREALFNSDVPLQEEVVKLSQADIDSLDKRVQALDLAAKRALFAHTVTKPVFFDTAFNYIDLPMEDLLEHAGKGLPKVAPIQAQAAIATPEVVHAPVARPAAVARERTREATPQPVEATEAPEQQPQAQQQQKGWLGGWFGRGQ
;
A
#
# COMPACT_ATOMS: atom_id res chain seq x y z
N MET A 1 56.19 -21.94 1.48
CA MET A 1 54.72 -22.11 1.39
C MET A 1 54.11 -20.71 1.29
N ALA A 2 53.66 -20.31 0.10
CA ALA A 2 52.97 -19.02 -0.06
C ALA A 2 51.64 -19.10 0.71
N GLN A 3 51.40 -18.15 1.61
CA GLN A 3 50.09 -18.06 2.28
C GLN A 3 49.01 -17.87 1.21
N PRO A 4 47.83 -18.51 1.34
CA PRO A 4 46.74 -18.29 0.41
C PRO A 4 46.41 -16.80 0.37
N THR A 5 46.45 -16.20 -0.82
CA THR A 5 46.11 -14.80 -1.04
C THR A 5 44.65 -14.58 -0.65
N GLN A 6 44.42 -13.91 0.47
CA GLN A 6 43.08 -13.66 0.98
C GLN A 6 42.34 -12.72 0.02
N ASP A 7 41.18 -13.17 -0.47
CA ASP A 7 40.26 -12.34 -1.25
C ASP A 7 39.63 -11.27 -0.37
N LEU A 8 39.78 -10.01 -0.76
CA LEU A 8 39.31 -8.83 -0.05
C LEU A 8 38.06 -8.20 -0.69
N SER A 9 37.37 -8.94 -1.56
CA SER A 9 36.19 -8.48 -2.28
C SER A 9 34.97 -8.31 -1.38
N PHE A 10 34.18 -7.25 -1.63
CA PHE A 10 32.90 -7.01 -0.96
C PHE A 10 31.97 -6.17 -1.86
N LYS A 11 30.66 -6.25 -1.61
CA LYS A 11 29.64 -5.48 -2.33
C LYS A 11 29.54 -4.05 -1.75
N VAL A 12 30.30 -3.11 -2.32
CA VAL A 12 30.39 -1.71 -1.92
C VAL A 12 29.06 -0.98 -2.13
N LEU A 13 28.44 -1.12 -3.30
CA LEU A 13 27.20 -0.38 -3.62
C LEU A 13 26.05 -0.82 -2.71
N ASN A 14 25.94 -2.12 -2.45
CA ASN A 14 24.94 -2.68 -1.54
C ASN A 14 25.18 -2.18 -0.11
N LEU A 15 26.44 -2.21 0.36
CA LEU A 15 26.80 -1.67 1.67
C LEU A 15 26.42 -0.18 1.79
N LEU A 16 26.71 0.64 0.77
CA LEU A 16 26.37 2.05 0.78
C LEU A 16 24.86 2.29 0.77
N SER A 17 24.11 1.61 -0.10
CA SER A 17 22.64 1.74 -0.17
C SER A 17 22.00 1.40 1.18
N ARG A 18 22.36 0.27 1.80
CA ARG A 18 21.83 -0.14 3.11
C ARG A 18 22.16 0.85 4.23
N GLU A 19 23.40 1.29 4.33
CA GLU A 19 23.83 2.19 5.41
C GLU A 19 23.21 3.60 5.24
N ARG A 20 23.14 4.11 4.00
CA ARG A 20 22.50 5.40 3.71
C ARG A 20 21.00 5.35 3.98
N GLY A 21 20.32 4.28 3.57
CA GLY A 21 18.89 4.08 3.80
C GLY A 21 18.52 4.01 5.28
N VAL A 22 19.24 3.20 6.08
CA VAL A 22 18.92 3.00 7.51
C VAL A 22 19.25 4.22 8.37
N TYR A 23 20.35 4.93 8.08
CA TYR A 23 20.90 5.93 9.00
C TYR A 23 20.57 7.39 8.66
N GLY A 24 19.44 7.63 8.00
CA GLY A 24 18.79 8.95 7.92
C GLY A 24 18.86 9.65 6.57
N LEU A 25 19.65 9.15 5.61
CA LEU A 25 19.80 9.83 4.32
C LEU A 25 18.50 9.82 3.50
N ARG A 26 17.63 8.83 3.73
CA ARG A 26 16.30 8.75 3.12
C ARG A 26 15.41 9.95 3.45
N ASN A 27 15.56 10.51 4.64
CA ASN A 27 14.81 11.68 5.10
C ASN A 27 15.61 12.99 4.94
N GLY A 28 16.75 12.97 4.24
CA GLY A 28 17.65 14.12 4.10
C GLY A 28 18.44 14.48 5.36
N ASP A 29 18.49 13.61 6.38
CA ASP A 29 19.22 13.86 7.63
C ASP A 29 20.70 13.47 7.49
N HIS A 30 21.47 14.39 6.91
CA HIS A 30 22.91 14.23 6.71
C HIS A 30 23.69 14.22 8.03
N GLU A 31 23.20 14.92 9.07
CA GLU A 31 23.84 14.97 10.37
C GLU A 31 23.80 13.60 11.05
N ARG A 32 22.63 12.94 11.07
CA ARG A 32 22.50 11.58 11.61
C ARG A 32 23.39 10.58 10.89
N TYR A 33 23.45 10.65 9.55
CA TYR A 33 24.31 9.77 8.76
C TYR A 33 25.80 9.99 9.06
N ARG A 34 26.22 11.26 9.22
CA ARG A 34 27.59 11.62 9.62
C ARG A 34 27.98 11.06 11.00
N HIS A 35 27.06 11.13 11.97
CA HIS A 35 27.28 10.55 13.30
C HIS A 35 27.40 9.03 13.23
N HIS A 36 26.54 8.37 12.46
CA HIS A 36 26.65 6.95 12.17
C HIS A 36 28.05 6.61 11.60
N CYS A 37 28.49 7.32 10.55
CA CYS A 37 29.81 7.08 9.95
C CYS A 37 30.95 7.28 10.95
N SER A 38 30.85 8.27 11.85
CA SER A 38 31.83 8.50 12.92
C SER A 38 31.91 7.33 13.90
N ASN A 39 30.76 6.82 14.33
CA ASN A 39 30.68 5.66 15.22
C ASN A 39 31.19 4.39 14.55
N LYS A 40 30.85 4.18 13.28
CA LYS A 40 31.33 3.04 12.49
C LYS A 40 32.84 3.08 12.28
N LEU A 41 33.40 4.26 11.96
CA LEU A 41 34.84 4.47 11.91
C LEU A 41 35.54 4.19 13.24
N HIS A 42 34.95 4.61 14.35
CA HIS A 42 35.49 4.34 15.68
C HIS A 42 35.58 2.82 15.94
N ARG A 43 34.50 2.08 15.67
CA ARG A 43 34.46 0.61 15.81
C ARG A 43 35.46 -0.07 14.87
N LEU A 44 35.53 0.35 13.60
CA LEU A 44 36.48 -0.20 12.63
C LEU A 44 37.93 0.01 13.09
N ARG A 45 38.27 1.18 13.63
CA ARG A 45 39.61 1.46 14.19
C ARG A 45 39.92 0.60 15.41
N GLN A 46 38.95 0.37 16.30
CA GLN A 46 39.13 -0.52 17.45
C GLN A 46 39.41 -1.95 16.99
N VAL A 47 38.63 -2.45 16.02
CA VAL A 47 38.73 -3.82 15.52
C VAL A 47 40.01 -4.06 14.71
N THR A 48 40.45 -3.07 13.93
CA THR A 48 41.68 -3.16 13.12
C THR A 48 42.95 -2.79 13.90
N GLY A 49 42.82 -2.37 15.17
CA GLY A 49 43.95 -1.88 15.97
C GLY A 49 44.49 -0.51 15.54
N LEU A 50 43.92 0.12 14.51
CA LEU A 50 44.31 1.44 13.97
C LEU A 50 43.74 2.60 14.81
N THR A 51 43.83 2.48 16.13
CA THR A 51 43.43 3.53 17.07
C THR A 51 44.54 4.59 17.20
N SER A 52 44.16 5.85 17.37
CA SER A 52 45.06 6.85 17.95
C SER A 52 45.35 6.40 19.37
N GLY A 53 46.59 5.99 19.65
CA GLY A 53 46.96 5.24 20.86
C GLY A 53 46.45 5.81 22.20
N LYS A 54 46.47 4.99 23.25
CA LYS A 54 45.99 5.37 24.60
C LYS A 54 46.95 6.39 25.25
N GLY A 55 46.48 7.61 25.52
CA GLY A 55 47.24 8.64 26.24
C GLY A 55 46.79 10.09 25.98
N LYS A 56 47.40 11.06 26.68
CA LYS A 56 47.14 12.50 26.48
C LYS A 56 47.74 13.08 25.19
N VAL A 57 48.68 12.35 24.55
CA VAL A 57 49.36 12.78 23.32
C VAL A 57 48.72 12.10 22.12
N TYR A 58 48.24 12.90 21.16
CA TYR A 58 47.69 12.39 19.91
C TYR A 58 48.78 11.72 19.07
N LYS A 59 48.68 10.40 18.92
CA LYS A 59 49.44 9.65 17.91
C LYS A 59 48.61 9.54 16.64
N LYS A 60 49.13 10.08 15.54
CA LYS A 60 48.50 9.96 14.23
C LYS A 60 48.42 8.46 13.87
N PRO A 61 47.23 7.93 13.53
CA PRO A 61 47.11 6.55 13.08
C PRO A 61 48.02 6.29 11.88
N ALA A 62 48.56 5.08 11.77
CA ALA A 62 49.37 4.69 10.63
C ALA A 62 48.57 4.93 9.33
N PRO A 63 49.16 5.59 8.31
CA PRO A 63 48.48 5.79 7.05
C PRO A 63 48.26 4.43 6.39
N LEU A 64 47.03 4.18 5.92
CA LEU A 64 46.73 3.02 5.08
C LEU A 64 47.27 3.29 3.67
N THR A 65 48.49 2.82 3.41
CA THR A 65 49.07 2.75 2.07
C THR A 65 48.52 1.53 1.32
N PRO A 66 48.52 1.52 -0.03
CA PRO A 66 48.00 0.40 -0.84
C PRO A 66 48.59 -0.97 -0.43
N GLU A 67 49.88 -1.00 -0.09
CA GLU A 67 50.61 -2.21 0.35
C GLU A 67 50.21 -2.68 1.77
N SER A 68 49.73 -1.77 2.62
CA SER A 68 49.39 -2.08 4.02
C SER A 68 47.99 -2.70 4.19
N VAL A 69 47.20 -2.82 3.11
CA VAL A 69 45.83 -3.32 3.18
C VAL A 69 45.81 -4.85 3.23
N THR A 70 45.55 -5.38 4.42
CA THR A 70 45.50 -6.83 4.68
C THR A 70 44.10 -7.39 4.89
N ASP A 71 43.11 -6.55 5.19
CA ASP A 71 41.75 -6.97 5.60
C ASP A 71 40.71 -6.06 4.93
N VAL A 72 39.53 -6.60 4.63
CA VAL A 72 38.37 -5.90 4.07
C VAL A 72 37.98 -4.72 4.96
N ARG A 73 38.15 -4.86 6.27
CA ARG A 73 37.85 -3.80 7.26
C ARG A 73 38.71 -2.55 7.05
N HIS A 74 39.92 -2.69 6.50
CA HIS A 74 40.77 -1.56 6.15
C HIS A 74 40.20 -0.78 4.96
N LEU A 75 39.70 -1.48 3.93
CA LEU A 75 39.00 -0.84 2.80
C LEU A 75 37.73 -0.13 3.28
N GLN A 76 36.93 -0.79 4.12
CA GLN A 76 35.74 -0.17 4.72
C GLN A 76 36.10 1.06 5.58
N LEU A 77 37.22 1.04 6.30
CA LEU A 77 37.68 2.19 7.09
C LEU A 77 37.97 3.40 6.20
N ILE A 78 38.61 3.22 5.04
CA ILE A 78 38.85 4.31 4.08
C ILE A 78 37.53 4.77 3.47
N LEU A 79 36.65 3.83 3.07
CA LEU A 79 35.32 4.13 2.53
C LEU A 79 34.49 4.98 3.50
N PHE A 80 34.34 4.57 4.76
CA PHE A 80 33.58 5.35 5.75
C PHE A 80 34.27 6.66 6.14
N SER A 81 35.57 6.79 5.91
CA SER A 81 36.29 8.07 6.09
C SER A 81 35.93 9.05 4.98
N ALA A 82 35.76 8.57 3.75
CA ALA A 82 35.23 9.33 2.62
C ALA A 82 33.75 9.68 2.86
N GLU A 83 32.90 8.71 3.20
CA GLU A 83 31.46 8.93 3.46
C GLU A 83 31.20 9.95 4.57
N ARG A 84 31.97 9.90 5.67
CA ARG A 84 31.83 10.89 6.74
C ARG A 84 32.15 12.31 6.24
N ALA A 85 33.21 12.46 5.44
CA ALA A 85 33.60 13.75 4.89
C ALA A 85 32.56 14.25 3.86
N LEU A 86 32.00 13.35 3.06
CA LEU A 86 30.91 13.63 2.13
C LEU A 86 29.65 14.09 2.88
N ALA A 87 29.24 13.38 3.93
CA ALA A 87 28.09 13.73 4.76
C ALA A 87 28.25 15.11 5.43
N HIS A 88 29.46 15.44 5.90
CA HIS A 88 29.77 16.80 6.39
C HIS A 88 29.55 17.86 5.30
N SER A 89 30.00 17.61 4.07
CA SER A 89 29.76 18.52 2.94
C SER A 89 28.26 18.69 2.67
N HIS A 90 27.50 17.59 2.64
CA HIS A 90 26.05 17.63 2.36
C HIS A 90 25.26 18.33 3.46
N GLU A 91 25.62 18.14 4.72
CA GLU A 91 25.06 18.89 5.85
C GLU A 91 25.29 20.40 5.69
N LEU A 92 26.52 20.82 5.36
CA LEU A 92 26.82 22.22 5.08
C LEU A 92 26.06 22.73 3.86
N LYS A 93 25.90 21.91 2.81
CA LYS A 93 25.10 22.26 1.63
C LYS A 93 23.63 22.49 1.99
N ALA A 94 23.04 21.64 2.82
CA ALA A 94 21.69 21.81 3.34
C ALA A 94 21.54 23.06 4.23
N LEU A 95 22.60 23.46 4.94
CA LEU A 95 22.63 24.68 5.74
C LEU A 95 22.69 25.95 4.87
N ILE A 96 23.39 25.92 3.73
CA ILE A 96 23.55 27.09 2.83
C ILE A 96 22.21 27.65 2.34
N GLY A 97 21.19 26.80 2.16
CA GLY A 97 19.85 27.23 1.73
C GLY A 97 19.00 27.92 2.81
N LYS A 98 19.47 27.99 4.06
CA LYS A 98 18.71 28.57 5.18
C LYS A 98 19.04 30.07 5.35
N PRO A 99 18.09 30.89 5.84
CA PRO A 99 18.25 32.35 5.92
C PRO A 99 19.43 32.84 6.79
N ASN A 100 19.91 32.01 7.72
CA ASN A 100 21.01 32.32 8.63
C ASN A 100 22.29 31.50 8.35
N ALA A 101 22.53 31.13 7.09
CA ALA A 101 23.70 30.35 6.71
C ALA A 101 25.01 31.14 6.93
N PRO A 102 26.05 30.54 7.56
CA PRO A 102 27.37 31.16 7.66
C PRO A 102 27.98 31.41 6.27
N ALA A 103 28.57 32.59 6.05
CA ALA A 103 29.22 32.92 4.77
C ALA A 103 30.39 31.97 4.42
N SER A 104 31.04 31.37 5.43
CA SER A 104 32.11 30.38 5.23
C SER A 104 31.59 28.99 4.84
N ALA A 105 30.29 28.72 5.00
CA ALA A 105 29.73 27.38 4.84
C ALA A 105 30.01 26.79 3.45
N ARG A 106 29.96 27.60 2.38
CA ARG A 106 30.31 27.14 1.02
C ARG A 106 31.78 26.76 0.88
N LYS A 107 32.69 27.57 1.45
CA LYS A 107 34.14 27.28 1.41
C LYS A 107 34.47 26.01 2.20
N GLU A 108 33.83 25.85 3.37
CA GLU A 108 33.97 24.66 4.21
C GLU A 108 33.40 23.43 3.53
N GLN A 109 32.22 23.53 2.91
CA GLN A 109 31.59 22.47 2.14
C GLN A 109 32.52 21.93 1.04
N ILE A 110 33.09 22.81 0.21
CA ILE A 110 34.06 22.43 -0.83
C ILE A 110 35.33 21.82 -0.20
N SER A 111 35.79 22.32 0.96
CA SER A 111 36.96 21.76 1.67
C SER A 111 36.70 20.32 2.11
N TRP A 112 35.50 20.03 2.61
CA TRP A 112 35.07 18.68 2.98
C TRP A 112 34.93 17.76 1.75
N LEU A 113 34.41 18.25 0.62
CA LEU A 113 34.42 17.49 -0.64
C LEU A 113 35.83 17.13 -1.12
N ARG A 114 36.78 18.06 -1.07
CA ARG A 114 38.19 17.76 -1.41
C ARG A 114 38.76 16.68 -0.49
N ARG A 115 38.38 16.69 0.78
CA ARG A 115 38.78 15.68 1.75
C ARG A 115 38.14 14.32 1.45
N ALA A 116 36.85 14.29 1.09
CA ALA A 116 36.16 13.09 0.66
C ALA A 116 36.83 12.50 -0.59
N LEU A 117 37.12 13.35 -1.59
CA LEU A 117 37.82 12.95 -2.81
C LEU A 117 39.18 12.35 -2.48
N LYS A 118 39.99 12.99 -1.62
CA LYS A 118 41.29 12.46 -1.19
C LYS A 118 41.20 11.03 -0.61
N PHE A 119 40.20 10.76 0.23
CA PHE A 119 39.98 9.41 0.76
C PHE A 119 39.50 8.44 -0.32
N SER A 120 38.59 8.86 -1.20
CA SER A 120 38.12 8.02 -2.32
C SER A 120 39.23 7.68 -3.31
N THR A 121 40.13 8.61 -3.63
CA THR A 121 41.32 8.37 -4.48
C THR A 121 42.27 7.38 -3.81
N SER A 122 42.48 7.51 -2.49
CA SER A 122 43.29 6.54 -1.74
C SER A 122 42.66 5.14 -1.75
N LEU A 123 41.33 5.05 -1.65
CA LEU A 123 40.60 3.78 -1.75
C LEU A 123 40.71 3.17 -3.15
N TYR A 124 40.53 3.99 -4.19
CA TYR A 124 40.66 3.58 -5.58
C TYR A 124 42.08 3.07 -5.90
N ALA A 125 43.11 3.80 -5.50
CA ALA A 125 44.50 3.38 -5.69
C ALA A 125 44.81 2.05 -4.95
N ALA A 126 44.30 1.89 -3.73
CA ALA A 126 44.42 0.62 -3.00
C ALA A 126 43.69 -0.53 -3.72
N ALA A 127 42.49 -0.27 -4.26
CA ALA A 127 41.73 -1.26 -5.01
C ALA A 127 42.43 -1.68 -6.31
N GLN A 128 43.02 -0.74 -7.06
CA GLN A 128 43.80 -1.03 -8.25
C GLN A 128 45.02 -1.90 -7.94
N HIS A 129 45.75 -1.57 -6.88
CA HIS A 129 46.89 -2.36 -6.42
C HIS A 129 46.49 -3.79 -6.07
N LEU A 130 45.44 -3.97 -5.25
CA LEU A 130 44.94 -5.28 -4.85
C LEU A 130 44.39 -6.10 -6.02
N ALA A 131 43.76 -5.44 -7.00
CA ALA A 131 43.31 -6.10 -8.22
C ALA A 131 44.48 -6.60 -9.08
N SER A 132 45.58 -5.84 -9.15
CA SER A 132 46.81 -6.29 -9.85
C SER A 132 47.47 -7.50 -9.18
N GLU A 133 47.33 -7.61 -7.85
CA GLU A 133 47.76 -8.78 -7.07
C GLU A 133 46.77 -9.96 -7.10
N SER A 134 45.66 -9.84 -7.85
CA SER A 134 44.57 -10.84 -7.86
C SER A 134 43.95 -11.10 -6.47
N ARG A 135 44.01 -10.11 -5.57
CA ARG A 135 43.41 -10.15 -4.22
C ARG A 135 42.06 -9.45 -4.12
N LEU A 136 41.59 -8.90 -5.24
CA LEU A 136 40.31 -8.21 -5.37
C LEU A 136 39.65 -8.56 -6.71
N SER A 137 38.37 -8.90 -6.67
CA SER A 137 37.51 -9.09 -7.84
C SER A 137 37.42 -7.81 -8.67
N GLN A 138 37.32 -7.94 -10.00
CA GLN A 138 37.10 -6.81 -10.89
C GLN A 138 35.76 -6.14 -10.60
N ARG A 139 34.76 -6.91 -10.16
CA ARG A 139 33.48 -6.37 -9.69
C ARG A 139 33.66 -5.38 -8.56
N THR A 140 34.39 -5.76 -7.49
CA THR A 140 34.62 -4.84 -6.36
C THR A 140 35.46 -3.63 -6.80
N LEU A 141 36.45 -3.82 -7.67
CA LEU A 141 37.19 -2.70 -8.26
C LEU A 141 36.26 -1.72 -8.99
N ALA A 142 35.33 -2.22 -9.80
CA ALA A 142 34.36 -1.39 -10.51
C ALA A 142 33.42 -0.65 -9.57
N GLU A 143 32.89 -1.32 -8.54
CA GLU A 143 32.04 -0.68 -7.53
C GLU A 143 32.78 0.43 -6.76
N ILE A 144 34.07 0.23 -6.41
CA ILE A 144 34.93 1.27 -5.82
C ILE A 144 35.17 2.42 -6.81
N THR A 145 35.37 2.10 -8.08
CA THR A 145 35.59 3.10 -9.14
C THR A 145 34.34 3.95 -9.34
N ILE A 146 33.15 3.35 -9.39
CA ILE A 146 31.86 4.05 -9.43
C ILE A 146 31.73 5.00 -8.24
N TYR A 147 32.09 4.56 -7.03
CA TYR A 147 32.09 5.42 -5.86
C TYR A 147 33.06 6.61 -6.00
N HIS A 148 34.29 6.36 -6.44
CA HIS A 148 35.29 7.39 -6.65
C HIS A 148 34.83 8.45 -7.68
N LEU A 149 34.30 8.00 -8.83
CA LEU A 149 33.73 8.87 -9.86
C LEU A 149 32.57 9.72 -9.32
N SER A 150 31.72 9.12 -8.49
CA SER A 150 30.59 9.83 -7.87
C SER A 150 31.05 11.01 -6.99
N VAL A 151 32.06 10.80 -6.14
CA VAL A 151 32.63 11.85 -5.28
C VAL A 151 33.36 12.91 -6.10
N ARG A 152 34.07 12.50 -7.16
CA ARG A 152 34.79 13.41 -8.06
C ARG A 152 33.83 14.30 -8.85
N ALA A 153 32.78 13.72 -9.41
CA ALA A 153 31.71 14.43 -10.11
C ALA A 153 31.05 15.47 -9.20
N GLU A 154 30.72 15.14 -7.94
CA GLU A 154 30.15 16.12 -7.01
C GLU A 154 31.09 17.30 -6.73
N LEU A 155 32.40 17.06 -6.56
CA LEU A 155 33.37 18.14 -6.37
C LEU A 155 33.47 19.03 -7.61
N ASN A 156 33.54 18.45 -8.80
CA ASN A 156 33.64 19.18 -10.06
C ASN A 156 32.36 19.98 -10.33
N PHE A 157 31.19 19.43 -9.97
CA PHE A 157 29.91 20.12 -10.06
C PHE A 157 29.89 21.39 -9.20
N GLU A 158 30.33 21.31 -7.94
CA GLU A 158 30.40 22.49 -7.05
C GLU A 158 31.47 23.50 -7.48
N ARG A 159 32.44 23.07 -8.29
CA ARG A 159 33.44 23.92 -8.94
C ARG A 159 33.00 24.47 -10.30
N VAL A 160 31.78 24.16 -10.75
CA VAL A 160 31.21 24.64 -12.02
C VAL A 160 31.97 24.06 -13.24
N GLN A 161 32.64 22.91 -13.07
CA GLN A 161 33.37 22.20 -14.13
C GLN A 161 32.46 21.15 -14.79
N TYR A 162 31.44 21.60 -15.51
CA TYR A 162 30.37 20.71 -16.00
C TYR A 162 30.82 19.70 -17.07
N ALA A 163 31.86 19.99 -17.85
CA ALA A 163 32.40 19.05 -18.84
C ALA A 163 33.02 17.82 -18.16
N ASP A 164 33.84 18.04 -17.13
CA ASP A 164 34.45 16.96 -16.34
C ASP A 164 33.39 16.13 -15.61
N VAL A 165 32.32 16.77 -15.12
CA VAL A 165 31.17 16.09 -14.51
C VAL A 165 30.51 15.13 -15.49
N LEU A 166 30.26 15.58 -16.73
CA LEU A 166 29.64 14.74 -17.75
C LEU A 166 30.53 13.55 -18.11
N ALA A 167 31.83 13.75 -18.29
CA ALA A 167 32.78 12.67 -18.58
C ALA A 167 32.84 11.62 -17.45
N ASP A 168 32.94 12.08 -16.20
CA ASP A 168 32.92 11.22 -15.01
C ASP A 168 31.62 10.41 -14.89
N LEU A 169 30.47 11.06 -15.12
CA LEU A 169 29.16 10.42 -15.01
C LEU A 169 28.87 9.47 -16.17
N ALA A 170 29.38 9.75 -17.38
CA ALA A 170 29.30 8.83 -18.52
C ALA A 170 30.10 7.54 -18.27
N ALA A 171 31.36 7.67 -17.83
CA ALA A 171 32.19 6.51 -17.46
C ALA A 171 31.54 5.70 -16.33
N ARG A 172 31.00 6.38 -15.31
CA ARG A 172 30.25 5.77 -14.21
C ARG A 172 29.01 5.00 -14.71
N ARG A 173 28.20 5.61 -15.59
CA ARG A 173 26.98 5.01 -16.14
C ARG A 173 27.31 3.79 -17.01
N ARG A 174 28.39 3.83 -17.79
CA ARG A 174 28.89 2.66 -18.55
C ARG A 174 29.23 1.50 -17.63
N LEU A 175 29.95 1.74 -16.53
CA LEU A 175 30.25 0.70 -15.53
C LEU A 175 28.97 0.16 -14.87
N LEU A 176 28.04 1.03 -14.48
CA LEU A 176 26.77 0.60 -13.88
C LEU A 176 25.90 -0.22 -14.84
N ASN A 177 25.81 0.17 -16.11
CA ASN A 177 25.11 -0.62 -17.15
C ASN A 177 25.75 -2.00 -17.30
N THR A 178 27.09 -2.08 -17.34
CA THR A 178 27.76 -3.38 -17.42
C THR A 178 27.54 -4.24 -16.18
N LEU A 179 27.39 -3.65 -14.99
CA LEU A 179 27.03 -4.38 -13.77
C LEU A 179 25.56 -4.82 -13.77
N ALA A 180 24.66 -4.01 -14.35
CA ALA A 180 23.24 -4.33 -14.49
C ALA A 180 23.02 -5.49 -15.47
N ASP A 181 23.66 -5.44 -16.65
CA ASP A 181 23.59 -6.49 -17.67
C ASP A 181 24.17 -7.81 -17.16
N ALA A 182 25.18 -7.72 -16.29
CA ALA A 182 25.87 -8.87 -15.73
C ALA A 182 25.29 -9.31 -14.35
N ALA A 183 24.21 -8.67 -13.88
CA ALA A 183 23.64 -8.99 -12.58
C ALA A 183 23.02 -10.40 -12.55
N LYS A 184 23.34 -11.17 -11.51
CA LYS A 184 22.78 -12.51 -11.29
C LYS A 184 21.35 -12.48 -10.75
N ASP A 185 21.09 -11.52 -9.86
CA ASP A 185 19.81 -11.37 -9.18
C ASP A 185 19.15 -10.06 -9.63
N SER A 186 17.82 -10.05 -9.72
CA SER A 186 17.07 -8.80 -9.99
C SER A 186 17.38 -7.71 -8.96
N TYR A 187 17.78 -8.09 -7.74
CA TYR A 187 18.20 -7.16 -6.70
C TYR A 187 19.45 -6.37 -7.10
N ASP A 188 20.49 -7.05 -7.59
CA ASP A 188 21.74 -6.40 -8.00
C ASP A 188 21.52 -5.54 -9.26
N GLN A 189 20.61 -5.96 -10.16
CA GLN A 189 20.21 -5.18 -11.34
C GLN A 189 19.48 -3.90 -10.94
N ALA A 190 18.49 -3.99 -10.05
CA ALA A 190 17.77 -2.84 -9.53
C ALA A 190 18.69 -1.90 -8.73
N LEU A 191 19.63 -2.45 -7.96
CA LEU A 191 20.63 -1.65 -7.28
C LEU A 191 21.47 -0.83 -8.27
N ALA A 192 21.89 -1.41 -9.40
CA ALA A 192 22.60 -0.66 -10.43
C ALA A 192 21.71 0.45 -11.04
N ALA A 193 20.45 0.15 -11.33
CA ALA A 193 19.48 1.13 -11.83
C ALA A 193 19.25 2.29 -10.84
N GLU A 194 19.09 2.01 -9.55
CA GLU A 194 18.97 3.01 -8.48
C GLU A 194 20.17 3.97 -8.47
N PHE A 195 21.39 3.43 -8.58
CA PHE A 195 22.60 4.25 -8.64
C PHE A 195 22.71 5.04 -9.95
N ILE A 196 22.23 4.53 -11.08
CA ILE A 196 22.17 5.28 -12.33
C ILE A 196 21.27 6.51 -12.13
N ASP A 197 20.04 6.27 -11.71
CA ASP A 197 19.00 7.30 -11.60
C ASP A 197 19.35 8.41 -10.60
N LEU A 198 20.13 8.10 -9.55
CA LEU A 198 20.57 9.06 -8.53
C LEU A 198 21.33 10.27 -9.11
N TYR A 199 22.07 10.09 -10.22
CA TYR A 199 22.90 11.16 -10.81
C TYR A 199 22.34 11.74 -12.12
N ASP A 200 21.22 11.23 -12.62
CA ASP A 200 20.52 11.77 -13.79
C ASP A 200 20.22 13.27 -13.71
N PRO A 201 19.78 13.81 -12.55
CA PRO A 201 19.59 15.25 -12.41
C PRO A 201 20.87 16.06 -12.56
N LEU A 202 22.02 15.50 -12.13
CA LEU A 202 23.33 16.16 -12.29
C LEU A 202 23.75 16.16 -13.77
N ILE A 203 23.49 15.08 -14.50
CA ILE A 203 23.76 15.00 -15.96
C ILE A 203 22.91 16.05 -16.68
N ARG A 204 21.59 16.05 -16.45
CA ARG A 204 20.65 17.01 -17.03
C ARG A 204 21.05 18.46 -16.75
N PHE A 205 21.36 18.80 -15.50
CA PHE A 205 21.75 20.15 -15.14
C PHE A 205 23.09 20.56 -15.78
N SER A 206 24.06 19.65 -15.82
CA SER A 206 25.38 19.92 -16.41
C SER A 206 25.28 20.14 -17.92
N ALA A 207 24.48 19.32 -18.62
CA ALA A 207 24.20 19.50 -20.05
C ALA A 207 23.50 20.83 -20.34
N TYR A 208 22.50 21.19 -19.54
CA TYR A 208 21.83 22.49 -19.64
C TYR A 208 22.81 23.66 -19.49
N LYS A 209 23.72 23.58 -18.49
CA LYS A 209 24.72 24.63 -18.25
C LYS A 209 25.77 24.76 -19.34
N LEU A 210 26.02 23.69 -20.10
CA LEU A 210 26.87 23.71 -21.28
C LEU A 210 26.15 24.18 -22.55
N GLY A 211 24.86 24.55 -22.46
CA GLY A 211 24.08 25.09 -23.58
C GLY A 211 23.48 24.03 -24.51
N ARG A 212 23.38 22.77 -24.09
CA ARG A 212 22.69 21.73 -24.87
C ARG A 212 21.18 21.94 -24.80
N ALA A 213 20.54 22.09 -25.97
CA ALA A 213 19.08 22.30 -26.08
C ALA A 213 18.30 21.10 -25.52
N GLU A 214 18.68 19.88 -25.93
CA GLU A 214 18.06 18.61 -25.52
C GLU A 214 18.59 18.08 -24.18
N SER A 215 18.82 18.97 -23.20
CA SER A 215 19.37 18.59 -21.88
C SER A 215 18.50 17.61 -21.09
N HIS A 216 17.23 17.46 -21.45
CA HIS A 216 16.30 16.53 -20.81
C HIS A 216 16.46 15.08 -21.29
N ASP A 217 17.00 14.86 -22.50
CA ASP A 217 17.35 13.54 -23.00
C ASP A 217 18.69 13.09 -22.42
N ILE A 218 18.64 12.50 -21.23
CA ILE A 218 19.84 12.06 -20.48
C ILE A 218 20.60 10.98 -21.27
N GLU A 219 19.91 10.08 -21.95
CA GLU A 219 20.55 9.01 -22.72
C GLU A 219 21.27 9.58 -23.95
N GLY A 220 20.63 10.48 -24.69
CA GLY A 220 21.26 11.19 -25.80
C GLY A 220 22.48 12.01 -25.35
N VAL A 221 22.35 12.74 -24.22
CA VAL A 221 23.47 13.51 -23.65
C VAL A 221 24.67 12.63 -23.34
N VAL A 222 24.46 11.43 -22.79
CA VAL A 222 25.52 10.49 -22.45
C VAL A 222 26.10 9.82 -23.70
N ALA A 223 25.27 9.51 -24.70
CA ALA A 223 25.71 8.93 -25.97
C ALA A 223 26.60 9.87 -26.78
N ASP A 224 26.37 11.18 -26.70
CA ASP A 224 27.19 12.22 -27.33
C ASP A 224 28.58 12.40 -26.69
N ILE A 225 28.86 11.75 -25.56
CA ILE A 225 30.16 11.87 -24.89
C ILE A 225 31.12 10.87 -25.52
N ASP A 226 32.15 11.39 -26.19
CA ASP A 226 33.13 10.59 -26.90
C ASP A 226 33.83 9.57 -25.98
N ALA A 227 34.16 8.40 -26.54
CA ALA A 227 34.89 7.36 -25.83
C ALA A 227 36.27 7.85 -25.34
N ASP A 228 36.91 8.74 -26.09
CA ASP A 228 38.20 9.33 -25.74
C ASP A 228 38.10 10.22 -24.49
N LEU A 229 37.01 10.99 -24.35
CA LEU A 229 36.74 11.81 -23.16
C LEU A 229 36.49 10.92 -21.93
N MET A 230 35.80 9.80 -22.10
CA MET A 230 35.61 8.83 -21.01
C MET A 230 36.93 8.16 -20.60
N GLU A 231 37.81 7.86 -21.54
CA GLU A 231 39.13 7.26 -21.28
C GLU A 231 40.11 8.28 -20.66
N GLU A 232 40.02 9.56 -21.03
CA GLU A 232 40.74 10.66 -20.37
C GLU A 232 40.28 10.82 -18.91
N ALA A 233 38.97 10.78 -18.67
CA ALA A 233 38.40 10.86 -17.32
C ALA A 233 38.78 9.64 -16.46
N LEU A 234 38.72 8.43 -17.03
CA LEU A 234 39.09 7.19 -16.35
C LEU A 234 40.04 6.35 -17.22
N PRO A 235 41.36 6.52 -17.07
CA PRO A 235 42.34 5.72 -17.78
C PRO A 235 42.19 4.23 -17.44
N GLY A 236 42.06 3.39 -18.46
CA GLY A 236 41.83 1.95 -18.32
C GLY A 236 40.36 1.53 -18.21
N LEU A 237 39.40 2.43 -18.49
CA LEU A 237 37.97 2.12 -18.46
C LEU A 237 37.63 0.96 -19.39
N GLY A 238 38.12 0.97 -20.64
CA GLY A 238 37.88 -0.11 -21.59
C GLY A 238 38.31 -1.48 -21.05
N LYS A 239 39.53 -1.56 -20.51
CA LYS A 239 40.07 -2.79 -19.92
C LYS A 239 39.27 -3.29 -18.72
N LEU A 240 38.80 -2.37 -17.87
CA LEU A 240 37.98 -2.71 -16.71
C LEU A 240 36.60 -3.23 -17.14
N VAL A 241 35.99 -2.63 -18.16
CA VAL A 241 34.70 -3.11 -18.72
C VAL A 241 34.85 -4.51 -19.31
N ASP A 242 35.92 -4.76 -20.06
CA ASP A 242 36.17 -6.07 -20.66
C ASP A 242 36.49 -7.13 -19.61
N SER A 243 37.26 -6.79 -18.57
CA SER A 243 37.57 -7.71 -17.45
C SER A 243 36.33 -8.03 -16.62
N LEU A 244 35.45 -7.06 -16.38
CA LEU A 244 34.13 -7.28 -15.75
C LEU A 244 33.27 -8.22 -16.57
N ARG A 245 33.18 -8.00 -17.89
CA ARG A 245 32.42 -8.88 -18.79
C ARG A 245 32.97 -10.30 -18.78
N ALA A 246 34.29 -10.47 -18.72
CA ALA A 246 34.92 -11.78 -18.63
C ALA A 246 34.67 -12.47 -17.27
N GLU A 247 34.76 -11.75 -16.15
CA GLU A 247 34.52 -12.31 -14.82
C GLU A 247 33.05 -12.71 -14.62
N VAL A 248 32.13 -11.91 -15.16
CA VAL A 248 30.69 -12.09 -14.90
C VAL A 248 29.97 -12.88 -16.01
N GLY A 249 30.51 -12.90 -17.24
CA GLY A 249 29.96 -13.58 -18.41
C GLY A 249 30.17 -15.10 -18.47
N SER A 250 30.54 -15.76 -17.37
CA SER A 250 30.59 -17.23 -17.33
C SER A 250 29.16 -17.80 -17.36
N ALA A 251 28.81 -18.41 -18.49
CA ALA A 251 27.51 -18.97 -18.84
C ALA A 251 26.95 -20.06 -17.89
N GLU A 252 27.71 -20.49 -16.89
CA GLU A 252 27.33 -21.54 -15.92
C GLU A 252 26.38 -21.05 -14.81
N ILE A 253 26.02 -19.76 -14.77
CA ILE A 253 25.32 -19.10 -13.65
C ILE A 253 23.81 -18.89 -13.92
N GLU A 254 23.34 -19.20 -15.13
CA GLU A 254 21.96 -18.95 -15.56
C GLU A 254 20.90 -19.82 -14.85
N ALA A 255 21.29 -20.98 -14.31
CA ALA A 255 20.38 -22.02 -13.80
C ALA A 255 19.87 -21.80 -12.35
N GLY A 256 20.41 -20.82 -11.61
CA GLY A 256 20.07 -20.56 -10.20
C GLY A 256 19.36 -19.23 -9.93
N ARG A 257 18.96 -18.50 -10.97
CA ARG A 257 18.51 -17.11 -10.87
C ARG A 257 17.22 -16.96 -10.05
N ARG A 258 17.30 -16.15 -8.99
CA ARG A 258 16.12 -15.58 -8.33
C ARG A 258 15.76 -14.28 -9.07
N THR A 259 15.30 -14.43 -10.29
CA THR A 259 14.83 -13.31 -11.11
C THR A 259 13.34 -13.12 -10.91
N LEU A 260 12.94 -11.85 -10.82
CA LEU A 260 11.55 -11.48 -10.96
C LEU A 260 11.09 -11.73 -12.39
N ASP A 261 9.89 -12.26 -12.52
CA ASP A 261 9.24 -12.39 -13.81
C ASP A 261 9.00 -10.99 -14.40
N ALA A 262 9.12 -10.85 -15.72
CA ALA A 262 8.74 -9.60 -16.38
C ALA A 262 7.24 -9.37 -16.19
N VAL A 263 6.87 -8.20 -15.69
CA VAL A 263 5.49 -7.84 -15.39
C VAL A 263 5.07 -6.68 -16.28
N GLU A 264 3.90 -6.83 -16.90
CA GLU A 264 3.14 -5.77 -17.53
C GLU A 264 1.87 -5.55 -16.72
N PHE A 265 1.44 -4.30 -16.61
CA PHE A 265 0.25 -3.89 -15.88
C PHE A 265 -0.52 -2.85 -16.71
N ALA A 266 -1.74 -3.19 -17.12
CA ALA A 266 -2.57 -2.35 -18.01
C ALA A 266 -1.86 -1.90 -19.31
N GLY A 267 -1.04 -2.81 -19.87
CA GLY A 267 -0.24 -2.58 -21.07
C GLY A 267 1.10 -1.86 -20.83
N ASP A 268 1.36 -1.39 -19.61
CA ASP A 268 2.60 -0.69 -19.27
C ASP A 268 3.58 -1.63 -18.57
N LYS A 269 4.85 -1.59 -18.97
CA LYS A 269 5.89 -2.43 -18.36
C LYS A 269 6.24 -1.91 -16.96
N VAL A 270 6.12 -2.78 -15.94
CA VAL A 270 6.45 -2.43 -14.56
C VAL A 270 7.96 -2.58 -14.33
N GLU A 271 8.69 -1.47 -14.45
CA GLU A 271 10.13 -1.44 -14.15
C GLU A 271 10.39 -1.34 -12.64
N LEU A 272 10.81 -2.44 -12.02
CA LEU A 272 11.18 -2.46 -10.60
C LEU A 272 12.63 -1.99 -10.42
N ARG A 273 12.83 -0.66 -10.45
CA ARG A 273 14.16 -0.02 -10.38
C ARG A 273 14.73 0.10 -8.96
N ASN A 274 13.93 -0.13 -7.92
CA ASN A 274 14.36 -0.03 -6.52
C ASN A 274 14.67 -1.42 -5.93
N ALA A 275 15.85 -1.56 -5.32
CA ALA A 275 16.32 -2.84 -4.79
C ALA A 275 15.47 -3.38 -3.61
N GLU A 276 14.89 -2.51 -2.77
CA GLU A 276 14.03 -2.93 -1.65
C GLU A 276 12.68 -3.49 -2.15
N ILE A 277 12.09 -2.85 -3.16
CA ILE A 277 10.86 -3.35 -3.80
C ILE A 277 11.12 -4.69 -4.45
N VAL A 278 12.25 -4.84 -5.16
CA VAL A 278 12.61 -6.12 -5.76
C VAL A 278 12.76 -7.22 -4.70
N GLN A 279 13.39 -6.91 -3.56
CA GLN A 279 13.49 -7.88 -2.48
C GLN A 279 12.11 -8.29 -1.91
N ALA A 280 11.19 -7.33 -1.77
CA ALA A 280 9.83 -7.61 -1.32
C ALA A 280 9.07 -8.46 -2.36
N MET A 281 9.16 -8.11 -3.64
CA MET A 281 8.51 -8.80 -4.74
C MET A 281 9.04 -10.23 -4.95
N LEU A 282 10.32 -10.49 -4.67
CA LEU A 282 10.86 -11.86 -4.71
C LEU A 282 10.17 -12.75 -3.68
N ARG A 283 9.89 -12.21 -2.48
CA ARG A 283 9.12 -12.92 -1.45
C ARG A 283 7.67 -13.13 -1.90
N VAL A 284 7.07 -12.15 -2.57
CA VAL A 284 5.71 -12.25 -3.14
C VAL A 284 5.66 -13.38 -4.17
N GLN A 285 6.60 -13.41 -5.11
CA GLN A 285 6.67 -14.45 -6.16
C GLN A 285 6.86 -15.85 -5.54
N GLU A 286 7.73 -15.99 -4.54
CA GLU A 286 7.87 -17.25 -3.81
C GLU A 286 6.58 -17.68 -3.09
N ALA A 287 5.86 -16.73 -2.47
CA ALA A 287 4.62 -17.01 -1.76
C ALA A 287 3.50 -17.42 -2.75
N LEU A 288 3.38 -16.71 -3.87
CA LEU A 288 2.43 -17.05 -4.95
C LEU A 288 2.77 -18.39 -5.61
N GLY A 289 4.05 -18.69 -5.84
CA GLY A 289 4.51 -19.98 -6.35
C GLY A 289 4.15 -21.14 -5.41
N LYS A 290 4.36 -20.96 -4.10
CA LYS A 290 3.98 -21.95 -3.07
C LYS A 290 2.46 -22.12 -2.96
N LEU A 291 1.66 -21.09 -3.25
CA LEU A 291 0.20 -21.17 -3.27
C LEU A 291 -0.28 -21.97 -4.51
N LYS A 292 0.25 -21.65 -5.70
CA LYS A 292 -0.08 -22.34 -6.96
C LYS A 292 0.32 -23.82 -6.93
N GLY A 293 1.50 -24.16 -6.41
CA GLY A 293 1.97 -25.55 -6.34
C GLY A 293 1.25 -26.43 -5.30
N LYS A 294 0.37 -25.85 -4.47
CA LYS A 294 -0.34 -26.56 -3.38
C LYS A 294 -1.86 -26.61 -3.57
N SER A 295 -2.39 -26.07 -4.67
CA SER A 295 -3.83 -26.08 -4.94
C SER A 295 -4.43 -27.48 -5.09
N ASP A 296 -3.60 -28.52 -5.19
CA ASP A 296 -4.02 -29.92 -5.39
C ASP A 296 -4.18 -30.75 -4.10
N SER A 297 -4.04 -30.15 -2.89
CA SER A 297 -4.16 -30.93 -1.64
C SER A 297 -4.86 -30.22 -0.46
N GLY A 298 -6.17 -30.47 -0.32
CA GLY A 298 -6.90 -30.44 0.95
C GLY A 298 -7.69 -29.17 1.31
N LYS A 299 -9.00 -29.34 1.51
CA LYS A 299 -10.06 -28.34 1.81
C LYS A 299 -9.84 -27.35 2.98
N GLY A 300 -8.76 -27.47 3.77
CA GLY A 300 -8.46 -26.56 4.90
C GLY A 300 -7.09 -25.87 4.83
N ARG A 301 -6.23 -26.22 3.86
CA ARG A 301 -4.86 -25.69 3.77
C ARG A 301 -4.74 -24.48 2.85
N GLY A 302 -5.72 -24.27 1.96
CA GLY A 302 -5.75 -23.14 1.03
C GLY A 302 -5.78 -21.78 1.73
N MET A 303 -6.59 -21.62 2.78
CA MET A 303 -6.77 -20.33 3.48
C MET A 303 -5.46 -19.81 4.10
N LYS A 304 -4.69 -20.68 4.77
CA LYS A 304 -3.37 -20.32 5.33
C LYS A 304 -2.36 -19.92 4.26
N GLY A 305 -2.50 -20.44 3.04
CA GLY A 305 -1.70 -20.05 1.89
C GLY A 305 -2.02 -18.62 1.45
N TRP A 306 -3.31 -18.29 1.35
CA TRP A 306 -3.78 -16.94 1.03
C TRP A 306 -3.37 -15.91 2.08
N ASP A 307 -3.50 -16.23 3.37
CA ASP A 307 -3.09 -15.33 4.46
C ASP A 307 -1.59 -15.03 4.42
N ARG A 308 -0.77 -16.02 4.05
CA ARG A 308 0.67 -15.81 3.84
C ARG A 308 0.95 -14.89 2.66
N VAL A 309 0.25 -15.09 1.54
CA VAL A 309 0.39 -14.24 0.35
C VAL A 309 0.00 -12.80 0.68
N LEU A 310 -1.13 -12.59 1.37
CA LEU A 310 -1.57 -11.26 1.79
C LEU A 310 -0.62 -10.61 2.79
N GLY A 311 -0.05 -11.38 3.71
CA GLY A 311 0.98 -10.87 4.64
C GLY A 311 2.20 -10.33 3.89
N VAL A 312 2.74 -11.11 2.94
CA VAL A 312 3.92 -10.70 2.17
C VAL A 312 3.60 -9.55 1.20
N LEU A 313 2.40 -9.52 0.62
CA LEU A 313 1.94 -8.39 -0.20
C LEU A 313 1.74 -7.12 0.64
N GLY A 314 1.26 -7.24 1.88
CA GLY A 314 1.14 -6.11 2.81
C GLY A 314 2.50 -5.54 3.21
N ASP A 315 3.49 -6.40 3.46
CA ASP A 315 4.87 -5.96 3.68
C ASP A 315 5.43 -5.23 2.44
N ALA A 316 5.19 -5.76 1.23
CA ALA A 316 5.64 -5.17 -0.03
C ALA A 316 4.97 -3.81 -0.30
N GLU A 317 3.67 -3.70 -0.06
CA GLU A 317 2.92 -2.45 -0.19
C GLU A 317 3.40 -1.41 0.84
N GLY A 318 3.71 -1.85 2.07
CA GLY A 318 4.32 -0.99 3.09
C GLY A 318 5.67 -0.40 2.65
N VAL A 319 6.54 -1.22 2.05
CA VAL A 319 7.83 -0.77 1.49
C VAL A 319 7.61 0.18 0.33
N ALA A 320 6.76 -0.18 -0.63
CA ALA A 320 6.52 0.63 -1.83
C ALA A 320 5.93 2.01 -1.48
N ARG A 321 4.92 2.05 -0.60
CA ARG A 321 4.32 3.30 -0.13
C ARG A 321 5.34 4.20 0.56
N HIS A 322 6.14 3.63 1.46
CA HIS A 322 7.17 4.40 2.16
C HIS A 322 8.17 5.00 1.17
N LEU A 323 8.58 4.25 0.15
CA LEU A 323 9.50 4.76 -0.87
C LEU A 323 8.87 5.87 -1.72
N VAL A 324 7.58 5.76 -2.08
CA VAL A 324 6.85 6.84 -2.77
C VAL A 324 6.83 8.10 -1.90
N GLU A 325 6.43 7.98 -0.64
CA GLU A 325 6.39 9.10 0.30
C GLU A 325 7.79 9.72 0.51
N ASP A 326 8.85 8.92 0.62
CA ASP A 326 10.22 9.42 0.74
C ASP A 326 10.67 10.19 -0.51
N HIS A 327 10.31 9.68 -1.68
CA HIS A 327 10.62 10.32 -2.95
C HIS A 327 9.88 11.66 -3.10
N GLU A 328 8.63 11.71 -2.64
CA GLU A 328 7.82 12.93 -2.60
C GLU A 328 8.36 13.95 -1.60
N ASN A 329 8.76 13.49 -0.41
CA ASN A 329 9.25 14.33 0.69
C ASN A 329 10.72 14.75 0.54
N SER A 330 11.43 14.27 -0.48
CA SER A 330 12.83 14.64 -0.72
C SER A 330 12.97 16.14 -0.99
N ALA A 331 13.77 16.82 -0.17
CA ALA A 331 13.83 18.28 -0.05
C ALA A 331 14.28 19.06 -1.30
N SER A 332 14.70 18.39 -2.37
CA SER A 332 15.18 19.01 -3.62
C SER A 332 14.29 18.65 -4.81
N ALA A 333 13.14 19.31 -4.91
CA ALA A 333 12.16 19.04 -5.98
C ALA A 333 12.74 19.15 -7.40
N SER A 334 13.74 20.01 -7.64
CA SER A 334 14.38 20.20 -8.97
C SER A 334 15.45 19.15 -9.32
N LEU A 335 15.82 18.28 -8.37
CA LEU A 335 16.80 17.22 -8.56
C LEU A 335 16.15 15.83 -8.43
N ARG A 336 14.82 15.73 -8.54
CA ARG A 336 14.14 14.43 -8.57
C ARG A 336 14.17 13.87 -9.98
N SER A 337 14.50 12.59 -10.11
CA SER A 337 14.36 11.87 -11.38
C SER A 337 12.86 11.59 -11.60
N THR A 338 12.28 12.21 -12.63
CA THR A 338 10.86 12.00 -13.00
C THR A 338 10.60 10.52 -13.33
N ARG A 339 11.55 9.88 -14.02
CA ARG A 339 11.52 8.46 -14.35
C ARG A 339 11.44 7.58 -13.10
N THR A 340 12.17 7.92 -12.03
CA THR A 340 12.05 7.18 -10.76
C THR A 340 10.71 7.36 -10.10
N ALA A 341 10.15 8.57 -10.12
CA ALA A 341 8.82 8.83 -9.55
C ALA A 341 7.73 8.03 -10.28
N GLU A 342 7.75 8.04 -11.61
CA GLU A 342 6.80 7.31 -12.46
C GLU A 342 6.89 5.80 -12.26
N SER A 343 8.10 5.23 -12.36
CA SER A 343 8.31 3.79 -12.16
C SER A 343 7.94 3.33 -10.74
N LEU A 344 8.23 4.14 -9.73
CA LEU A 344 7.90 3.84 -8.33
C LEU A 344 6.39 3.92 -8.08
N SER A 345 5.72 4.92 -8.65
CA SER A 345 4.26 5.05 -8.59
C SER A 345 3.58 3.86 -9.26
N LEU A 346 4.00 3.50 -10.48
CA LEU A 346 3.44 2.35 -11.20
C LEU A 346 3.68 1.04 -10.45
N ALA A 347 4.87 0.84 -9.89
CA ALA A 347 5.19 -0.33 -9.07
C ALA A 347 4.31 -0.40 -7.81
N HIS A 348 4.10 0.72 -7.12
CA HIS A 348 3.21 0.78 -5.96
C HIS A 348 1.76 0.43 -6.34
N GLN A 349 1.24 1.02 -7.42
CA GLN A 349 -0.10 0.73 -7.91
C GLN A 349 -0.28 -0.75 -8.29
N TYR A 350 0.72 -1.34 -8.95
CA TYR A 350 0.72 -2.76 -9.27
C TYR A 350 0.68 -3.65 -8.01
N ILE A 351 1.48 -3.33 -6.99
CA ILE A 351 1.51 -4.08 -5.73
C ILE A 351 0.16 -3.98 -5.01
N VAL A 352 -0.45 -2.80 -4.97
CA VAL A 352 -1.78 -2.60 -4.38
C VAL A 352 -2.83 -3.39 -5.17
N PHE A 353 -2.78 -3.35 -6.50
CA PHE A 353 -3.67 -4.14 -7.36
C PHE A 353 -3.55 -5.64 -7.06
N LEU A 354 -2.33 -6.17 -6.95
CA LEU A 354 -2.11 -7.58 -6.59
C LEU A 354 -2.66 -7.90 -5.20
N LEU A 355 -2.43 -7.04 -4.21
CA LEU A 355 -2.92 -7.21 -2.85
C LEU A 355 -4.45 -7.30 -2.83
N LEU A 356 -5.13 -6.33 -3.43
CA LEU A 356 -6.59 -6.26 -3.48
C LEU A 356 -7.17 -7.43 -4.28
N SER A 357 -6.58 -7.78 -5.41
CA SER A 357 -7.04 -8.90 -6.23
C SER A 357 -6.96 -10.24 -5.49
N ASN A 358 -5.85 -10.50 -4.79
CA ASN A 358 -5.71 -11.73 -4.01
C ASN A 358 -6.59 -11.72 -2.75
N ARG A 359 -6.87 -10.54 -2.18
CA ARG A 359 -7.81 -10.39 -1.06
C ARG A 359 -9.23 -10.74 -1.50
N ILE A 360 -9.68 -10.22 -2.64
CA ILE A 360 -10.99 -10.52 -3.23
C ILE A 360 -11.11 -12.03 -3.49
N ARG A 361 -10.10 -12.66 -4.11
CA ARG A 361 -10.12 -14.12 -4.36
C ARG A 361 -10.23 -14.94 -3.07
N ARG A 362 -9.49 -14.57 -2.03
CA ARG A 362 -9.61 -15.22 -0.71
C ARG A 362 -11.01 -15.06 -0.12
N ASP A 363 -11.57 -13.84 -0.16
CA ASP A 363 -12.88 -13.54 0.41
C ASP A 363 -13.99 -14.29 -0.33
N LEU A 364 -13.89 -14.44 -1.65
CA LEU A 364 -14.79 -15.28 -2.44
C LEU A 364 -14.68 -16.77 -2.08
N LEU A 365 -13.47 -17.30 -1.86
CA LEU A 365 -13.30 -18.67 -1.37
C LEU A 365 -13.90 -18.88 0.03
N LEU A 366 -13.87 -17.85 0.89
CA LEU A 366 -14.57 -17.89 2.18
C LEU A 366 -16.09 -17.95 1.97
N VAL A 367 -16.64 -17.16 1.05
CA VAL A 367 -18.07 -17.23 0.69
C VAL A 367 -18.43 -18.62 0.18
N ASP A 368 -17.63 -19.23 -0.69
CA ASP A 368 -17.86 -20.58 -1.20
C ASP A 368 -17.84 -21.62 -0.07
N SER A 369 -16.87 -21.50 0.85
CA SER A 369 -16.77 -22.41 2.00
C SER A 369 -17.96 -22.30 2.95
N LEU A 370 -18.45 -21.07 3.18
CA LEU A 370 -19.63 -20.82 4.01
C LEU A 370 -20.90 -21.30 3.32
N SER A 371 -21.02 -21.10 2.00
CA SER A 371 -22.17 -21.52 1.19
C SER A 371 -22.27 -23.05 1.10
N ALA A 372 -21.13 -23.74 0.98
CA ALA A 372 -21.07 -25.21 1.00
C ALA A 372 -21.40 -25.80 2.38
N SER A 373 -21.16 -25.05 3.46
CA SER A 373 -21.43 -25.46 4.84
C SER A 373 -22.83 -25.07 5.34
N GLN A 374 -23.82 -24.84 4.44
CA GLN A 374 -25.20 -24.48 4.79
C GLN A 374 -26.17 -25.68 4.74
N PRO A 375 -26.26 -26.54 5.78
CA PRO A 375 -27.24 -27.63 5.80
C PRO A 375 -28.68 -27.15 6.11
N SER A 376 -28.85 -25.95 6.66
CA SER A 376 -30.14 -25.45 7.15
C SER A 376 -30.93 -24.63 6.13
N LEU A 377 -30.33 -24.32 4.97
CA LEU A 377 -30.90 -23.37 4.02
C LEU A 377 -31.34 -24.08 2.74
N SER A 378 -32.58 -23.81 2.32
CA SER A 378 -33.16 -24.42 1.11
C SER A 378 -32.37 -24.02 -0.13
N ALA A 379 -32.09 -24.99 -1.00
CA ALA A 379 -31.49 -24.74 -2.31
C ALA A 379 -32.42 -23.91 -3.21
N ASP A 380 -33.75 -24.04 -3.01
CA ASP A 380 -34.74 -23.21 -3.68
C ASP A 380 -34.88 -21.86 -2.93
N PRO A 381 -34.54 -20.73 -3.57
CA PRO A 381 -34.58 -19.40 -2.94
C PRO A 381 -35.99 -18.90 -2.67
N THR A 382 -37.03 -19.52 -3.26
CA THR A 382 -38.42 -19.09 -3.08
C THR A 382 -39.05 -19.60 -1.79
N VAL A 383 -38.36 -20.50 -1.07
CA VAL A 383 -38.82 -21.08 0.19
C VAL A 383 -38.33 -20.23 1.37
N PHE A 384 -39.25 -19.50 2.00
CA PHE A 384 -38.92 -18.61 3.13
C PHE A 384 -38.94 -19.29 4.50
N THR A 385 -39.53 -20.48 4.60
CA THR A 385 -39.63 -21.22 5.87
C THR A 385 -38.48 -22.22 6.01
N ILE A 386 -37.79 -22.21 7.15
CA ILE A 386 -36.70 -23.15 7.44
C ILE A 386 -37.22 -24.27 8.34
N PRO A 387 -37.15 -25.54 7.91
CA PRO A 387 -37.54 -26.68 8.73
C PRO A 387 -36.50 -26.96 9.83
N GLY A 388 -36.95 -27.18 11.06
CA GLY A 388 -36.10 -27.60 12.19
C GLY A 388 -35.94 -26.59 13.33
N GLY A 389 -36.90 -25.68 13.49
CA GLY A 389 -37.07 -24.85 14.67
C GLY A 389 -36.19 -23.59 14.73
N ARG A 390 -36.30 -22.84 15.83
CA ARG A 390 -35.66 -21.52 16.00
C ARG A 390 -34.14 -21.55 15.85
N ALA A 391 -33.48 -22.62 16.31
CA ALA A 391 -32.02 -22.74 16.25
C ALA A 391 -31.48 -22.78 14.80
N LYS A 392 -32.13 -23.53 13.90
CA LYS A 392 -31.72 -23.60 12.49
C LYS A 392 -32.01 -22.31 11.72
N VAL A 393 -33.10 -21.62 12.06
CA VAL A 393 -33.41 -20.29 11.53
C VAL A 393 -32.32 -19.29 11.94
N GLU A 394 -31.91 -19.30 13.20
CA GLU A 394 -30.85 -18.42 13.70
C GLU A 394 -29.49 -18.71 13.05
N GLU A 395 -29.14 -19.99 12.85
CA GLU A 395 -27.94 -20.41 12.13
C GLU A 395 -27.93 -19.93 10.67
N ALA A 396 -29.05 -20.07 9.97
CA ALA A 396 -29.23 -19.60 8.60
C ALA A 396 -29.12 -18.07 8.47
N ILE A 397 -29.65 -17.32 9.45
CA ILE A 397 -29.52 -15.86 9.49
C ILE A 397 -28.08 -15.46 9.73
N LYS A 398 -27.40 -16.12 10.68
CA LYS A 398 -25.97 -15.86 10.96
C LYS A 398 -25.10 -16.16 9.74
N SER A 399 -25.37 -17.25 9.02
CA SER A 399 -24.61 -17.62 7.81
C SER A 399 -24.85 -16.63 6.67
N LEU A 400 -26.09 -16.22 6.42
CA LEU A 400 -26.44 -15.18 5.46
C LEU A 400 -25.81 -13.83 5.80
N ALA A 401 -25.89 -13.39 7.06
CA ALA A 401 -25.27 -12.17 7.52
C ALA A 401 -23.74 -12.21 7.38
N ALA A 402 -23.11 -13.37 7.61
CA ALA A 402 -21.68 -13.55 7.39
C ALA A 402 -21.30 -13.44 5.90
N ILE A 403 -22.10 -14.01 4.99
CA ILE A 403 -21.90 -13.88 3.54
C ILE A 403 -22.05 -12.42 3.09
N VAL A 404 -23.08 -11.71 3.54
CA VAL A 404 -23.27 -10.28 3.22
C VAL A 404 -22.06 -9.46 3.67
N LYS A 405 -21.55 -9.69 4.89
CA LYS A 405 -20.33 -9.03 5.38
C LYS A 405 -19.10 -9.32 4.53
N LEU A 406 -18.93 -10.55 4.04
CA LEU A 406 -17.83 -10.88 3.14
C LEU A 406 -17.97 -10.14 1.81
N TYR A 407 -19.17 -10.05 1.24
CA TYR A 407 -19.38 -9.24 0.03
C TYR A 407 -19.15 -7.73 0.28
N ASP A 408 -19.49 -7.20 1.45
CA ASP A 408 -19.09 -5.82 1.81
C ASP A 408 -17.56 -5.66 1.82
N THR A 409 -16.81 -6.63 2.33
CA THR A 409 -15.33 -6.59 2.28
C THR A 409 -14.76 -6.71 0.86
N VAL A 410 -15.41 -7.50 -0.01
CA VAL A 410 -15.08 -7.59 -1.44
C VAL A 410 -15.32 -6.24 -2.11
N LEU A 411 -16.49 -5.63 -1.89
CA LEU A 411 -16.84 -4.31 -2.43
C LEU A 411 -15.95 -3.20 -1.90
N GLN A 412 -15.54 -3.24 -0.63
CA GLN A 412 -14.56 -2.31 -0.08
C GLN A 412 -13.22 -2.42 -0.83
N SER A 413 -12.77 -3.65 -1.12
CA SER A 413 -11.52 -3.90 -1.84
C SER A 413 -11.63 -3.45 -3.31
N LEU A 414 -12.78 -3.65 -3.95
CA LEU A 414 -13.05 -3.16 -5.31
C LEU A 414 -13.13 -1.63 -5.38
N ASN A 415 -13.70 -0.98 -4.38
CA ASN A 415 -13.70 0.48 -4.29
C ASN A 415 -12.29 1.04 -4.11
N GLN A 416 -11.43 0.38 -3.32
CA GLN A 416 -10.01 0.74 -3.21
C GLN A 416 -9.28 0.57 -4.54
N LEU A 417 -9.60 -0.49 -5.28
CA LEU A 417 -9.05 -0.76 -6.62
C LEU A 417 -9.42 0.34 -7.61
N ARG A 418 -10.69 0.77 -7.61
CA ARG A 418 -11.22 1.81 -8.51
C ARG A 418 -10.54 3.17 -8.30
N ASN A 419 -10.04 3.43 -7.10
CA ASN A 419 -9.35 4.67 -6.75
C ASN A 419 -7.85 4.65 -7.08
N LEU A 420 -7.33 3.59 -7.73
CA LEU A 420 -5.96 3.57 -8.22
C LEU A 420 -5.86 4.44 -9.48
N ALA A 421 -4.82 5.29 -9.57
CA ALA A 421 -4.65 6.23 -10.68
C ALA A 421 -4.67 5.54 -12.06
N ILE A 422 -4.04 4.37 -12.20
CA ILE A 422 -4.03 3.61 -13.45
C ILE A 422 -5.43 3.14 -13.88
N VAL A 423 -6.34 2.92 -12.92
CA VAL A 423 -7.73 2.54 -13.19
C VAL A 423 -8.52 3.76 -13.65
N GLU A 424 -8.19 4.95 -13.17
CA GLU A 424 -8.75 6.20 -13.69
C GLU A 424 -8.22 6.53 -15.10
N GLU A 425 -6.95 6.23 -15.37
CA GLU A 425 -6.29 6.52 -16.66
C GLU A 425 -6.66 5.53 -17.78
N LYS A 426 -6.86 4.24 -17.47
CA LYS A 426 -7.07 3.18 -18.46
C LYS A 426 -8.54 2.70 -18.46
N ASP A 427 -9.29 3.10 -19.48
CA ASP A 427 -10.71 2.77 -19.63
C ASP A 427 -11.03 1.27 -19.57
N GLY A 428 -10.17 0.41 -20.13
CA GLY A 428 -10.37 -1.04 -20.12
C GLY A 428 -10.32 -1.65 -18.71
N VAL A 429 -9.43 -1.13 -17.85
CA VAL A 429 -9.32 -1.57 -16.45
C VAL A 429 -10.47 -0.99 -15.63
N ARG A 430 -10.83 0.28 -15.87
CA ARG A 430 -11.97 0.96 -15.25
C ARG A 430 -13.27 0.20 -15.44
N ARG A 431 -13.59 -0.13 -16.70
CA ARG A 431 -14.79 -0.89 -17.10
C ARG A 431 -14.82 -2.27 -16.44
N ALA A 432 -13.68 -2.97 -16.42
CA ALA A 432 -13.58 -4.27 -15.76
C ALA A 432 -13.88 -4.15 -14.25
N ALA A 433 -13.31 -3.16 -13.57
CA ALA A 433 -13.54 -2.92 -12.15
C ALA A 433 -14.99 -2.50 -11.84
N GLU A 434 -15.58 -1.62 -12.65
CA GLU A 434 -16.97 -1.17 -12.54
C GLU A 434 -17.94 -2.35 -12.72
N GLY A 435 -17.78 -3.14 -13.80
CA GLY A 435 -18.65 -4.27 -14.09
C GLY A 435 -18.60 -5.36 -13.01
N VAL A 436 -17.40 -5.70 -12.53
CA VAL A 436 -17.22 -6.64 -11.41
C VAL A 436 -17.83 -6.08 -10.12
N SER A 437 -17.71 -4.77 -9.86
CA SER A 437 -18.33 -4.12 -8.71
C SER A 437 -19.86 -4.19 -8.76
N SER A 438 -20.47 -3.89 -9.90
CA SER A 438 -21.92 -3.99 -10.09
C SER A 438 -22.41 -5.44 -9.89
N TYR A 439 -21.68 -6.44 -10.40
CA TYR A 439 -22.01 -7.84 -10.19
C TYR A 439 -22.02 -8.23 -8.69
N PHE A 440 -20.98 -7.84 -7.94
CA PHE A 440 -20.91 -8.15 -6.51
C PHE A 440 -21.87 -7.30 -5.65
N ASN A 441 -22.23 -6.09 -6.09
CA ASN A 441 -23.30 -5.30 -5.47
C ASN A 441 -24.64 -6.04 -5.61
N ALA A 442 -25.00 -6.46 -6.82
CA ALA A 442 -26.21 -7.25 -7.06
C ALA A 442 -26.23 -8.56 -6.26
N THR A 443 -25.09 -9.25 -6.19
CA THR A 443 -24.96 -10.49 -5.43
C THR A 443 -25.18 -10.25 -3.93
N LYS A 444 -24.59 -9.17 -3.38
CA LYS A 444 -24.81 -8.78 -1.98
C LYS A 444 -26.27 -8.47 -1.71
N GLU A 445 -26.89 -7.64 -2.55
CA GLU A 445 -28.29 -7.23 -2.44
C GLU A 445 -29.22 -8.44 -2.50
N TYR A 446 -28.93 -9.42 -3.35
CA TYR A 446 -29.64 -10.70 -3.39
C TYR A 446 -29.57 -11.47 -2.07
N TYR A 447 -28.37 -11.64 -1.47
CA TYR A 447 -28.23 -12.34 -0.19
C TYR A 447 -28.87 -11.57 0.97
N LEU A 448 -28.81 -10.24 0.94
CA LEU A 448 -29.46 -9.38 1.92
C LEU A 448 -30.99 -9.47 1.80
N ALA A 449 -31.54 -9.47 0.59
CA ALA A 449 -32.96 -9.70 0.35
C ALA A 449 -33.39 -11.08 0.86
N ARG A 450 -32.58 -12.12 0.59
CA ARG A 450 -32.84 -13.47 1.12
C ARG A 450 -32.89 -13.48 2.66
N LEU A 451 -31.99 -12.75 3.31
CA LEU A 451 -32.00 -12.57 4.77
C LEU A 451 -33.30 -11.90 5.25
N HIS A 452 -33.77 -10.84 4.58
CA HIS A 452 -35.04 -10.18 4.92
C HIS A 452 -36.28 -11.07 4.74
N THR A 453 -36.26 -12.01 3.78
CA THR A 453 -37.37 -12.95 3.56
C THR A 453 -37.43 -14.08 4.59
N VAL A 454 -36.28 -14.50 5.12
CA VAL A 454 -36.15 -15.64 6.06
C VAL A 454 -36.18 -15.21 7.53
N HIS A 455 -35.95 -13.92 7.81
CA HIS A 455 -35.92 -13.38 9.16
C HIS A 455 -37.23 -13.65 9.94
N PRO A 456 -37.20 -13.85 11.29
CA PRO A 456 -38.40 -14.14 12.09
C PRO A 456 -39.48 -13.05 12.00
N THR A 457 -39.05 -11.81 11.75
CA THR A 457 -39.91 -10.69 11.35
C THR A 457 -39.58 -10.34 9.90
N PRO A 458 -40.21 -11.02 8.92
CA PRO A 458 -39.84 -10.85 7.52
C PRO A 458 -40.27 -9.47 7.01
N SER A 459 -39.38 -8.79 6.29
CA SER A 459 -39.67 -7.53 5.61
C SER A 459 -39.64 -7.72 4.10
N TYR A 460 -40.77 -8.16 3.54
CA TYR A 460 -40.88 -8.41 2.11
C TYR A 460 -40.78 -7.13 1.28
N ALA A 461 -41.21 -5.98 1.81
CA ALA A 461 -41.09 -4.70 1.12
C ALA A 461 -39.63 -4.28 0.92
N SER A 462 -38.80 -4.40 1.97
CA SER A 462 -37.36 -4.14 1.87
C SER A 462 -36.67 -5.13 0.92
N ALA A 463 -37.08 -6.41 0.96
CA ALA A 463 -36.55 -7.42 0.05
C ALA A 463 -36.83 -7.09 -1.42
N VAL A 464 -38.05 -6.67 -1.77
CA VAL A 464 -38.42 -6.27 -3.14
C VAL A 464 -37.61 -5.04 -3.61
N GLN A 465 -37.41 -4.04 -2.75
CA GLN A 465 -36.59 -2.88 -3.09
C GLN A 465 -35.14 -3.27 -3.40
N LEU A 466 -34.53 -4.09 -2.55
CA LEU A 466 -33.17 -4.61 -2.76
C LEU A 466 -33.06 -5.43 -4.04
N LEU A 467 -34.09 -6.21 -4.40
CA LEU A 467 -34.09 -7.02 -5.62
C LEU A 467 -34.27 -6.20 -6.89
N SER A 468 -35.02 -5.09 -6.82
CA SER A 468 -35.07 -4.12 -7.91
C SER A 468 -33.69 -3.52 -8.19
N LEU A 469 -33.00 -3.07 -7.13
CA LEU A 469 -31.63 -2.54 -7.23
C LEU A 469 -30.65 -3.60 -7.74
N ALA A 470 -30.80 -4.85 -7.29
CA ALA A 470 -29.98 -5.96 -7.77
C ALA A 470 -30.19 -6.20 -9.27
N GLY A 471 -31.41 -6.05 -9.77
CA GLY A 471 -31.72 -6.11 -11.21
C GLY A 471 -30.98 -5.03 -12.01
N ASP A 472 -31.02 -3.79 -11.55
CA ASP A 472 -30.31 -2.66 -12.19
C ASP A 472 -28.78 -2.86 -12.15
N ASN A 473 -28.25 -3.40 -11.06
CA ASN A 473 -26.82 -3.71 -10.95
C ASN A 473 -26.41 -4.88 -11.86
N VAL A 474 -27.29 -5.87 -12.08
CA VAL A 474 -27.06 -6.98 -13.03
C VAL A 474 -27.00 -6.46 -14.47
N THR A 475 -27.90 -5.55 -14.86
CA THR A 475 -27.88 -4.96 -16.21
C THR A 475 -26.63 -4.14 -16.43
N GLN A 476 -26.24 -3.29 -15.47
CA GLN A 476 -24.99 -2.53 -15.52
C GLN A 476 -23.76 -3.45 -15.62
N ALA A 477 -23.72 -4.56 -14.86
CA ALA A 477 -22.64 -5.53 -14.95
C ALA A 477 -22.56 -6.19 -16.33
N ARG A 478 -23.72 -6.55 -16.91
CA ARG A 478 -23.80 -7.12 -18.27
C ARG A 478 -23.31 -6.14 -19.32
N GLU A 479 -23.70 -4.87 -19.22
CA GLU A 479 -23.27 -3.81 -20.13
C GLU A 479 -21.78 -3.55 -20.06
N ALA A 480 -21.24 -3.36 -18.85
CA ALA A 480 -19.84 -3.05 -18.65
C ALA A 480 -18.89 -4.20 -19.04
N LEU A 481 -19.28 -5.46 -18.81
CA LEU A 481 -18.42 -6.62 -19.04
C LEU A 481 -18.54 -7.24 -20.43
N PHE A 482 -19.70 -7.17 -21.09
CA PHE A 482 -19.93 -7.93 -22.33
C PHE A 482 -20.40 -7.10 -23.52
N ASN A 483 -21.02 -5.95 -23.28
CA ASN A 483 -21.51 -5.07 -24.36
C ASN A 483 -20.61 -3.84 -24.54
N SER A 484 -19.36 -3.93 -24.09
CA SER A 484 -18.37 -2.85 -24.13
C SER A 484 -17.57 -2.90 -25.43
N ASP A 485 -17.49 -1.77 -26.14
CA ASP A 485 -16.60 -1.60 -27.30
C ASP A 485 -15.10 -1.53 -26.93
N VAL A 486 -14.80 -1.39 -25.63
CA VAL A 486 -13.43 -1.31 -25.10
C VAL A 486 -13.01 -2.69 -24.60
N PRO A 487 -11.84 -3.21 -25.01
CA PRO A 487 -11.33 -4.48 -24.52
C PRO A 487 -10.99 -4.38 -23.02
N LEU A 488 -11.51 -5.32 -22.24
CA LEU A 488 -11.24 -5.40 -20.81
C LEU A 488 -9.77 -5.74 -20.55
N GLN A 489 -9.20 -5.16 -19.49
CA GLN A 489 -7.83 -5.40 -19.04
C GLN A 489 -7.81 -5.64 -17.53
N GLU A 490 -6.84 -6.43 -17.06
CA GLU A 490 -6.60 -6.69 -15.63
C GLU A 490 -7.83 -7.17 -14.84
N GLU A 491 -8.59 -8.10 -15.44
CA GLU A 491 -9.78 -8.68 -14.81
C GLU A 491 -9.45 -9.39 -13.47
N VAL A 492 -9.88 -8.78 -12.37
CA VAL A 492 -9.68 -9.31 -11.01
C VAL A 492 -10.33 -10.68 -10.83
N VAL A 493 -11.57 -10.78 -11.32
CA VAL A 493 -12.41 -11.98 -11.33
C VAL A 493 -12.98 -12.13 -12.74
N LYS A 494 -12.71 -13.28 -13.37
CA LYS A 494 -13.25 -13.62 -14.68
C LYS A 494 -14.69 -14.11 -14.50
N LEU A 495 -15.65 -13.27 -14.87
CA LEU A 495 -17.07 -13.61 -14.85
C LEU A 495 -17.51 -14.06 -16.25
N SER A 496 -18.32 -15.12 -16.33
CA SER A 496 -18.93 -15.54 -17.58
C SER A 496 -20.33 -14.95 -17.75
N GLN A 497 -20.84 -14.88 -18.99
CA GLN A 497 -22.23 -14.47 -19.25
C GLN A 497 -23.21 -15.37 -18.50
N ALA A 498 -22.91 -16.67 -18.40
CA ALA A 498 -23.71 -17.63 -17.65
C ALA A 498 -23.81 -17.29 -16.16
N ASP A 499 -22.75 -16.75 -15.55
CA ASP A 499 -22.77 -16.34 -14.14
C ASP A 499 -23.72 -15.16 -13.92
N ILE A 500 -23.70 -14.17 -14.81
CA ILE A 500 -24.63 -13.03 -14.77
C ILE A 500 -26.05 -13.50 -14.98
N ASP A 501 -26.30 -14.33 -16.00
CA ASP A 501 -27.65 -14.85 -16.29
C ASP A 501 -28.18 -15.74 -15.17
N SER A 502 -27.30 -16.48 -14.48
CA SER A 502 -27.68 -17.28 -13.32
C SER A 502 -28.08 -16.41 -12.12
N LEU A 503 -27.42 -15.27 -11.93
CA LEU A 503 -27.75 -14.31 -10.89
C LEU A 503 -29.07 -13.61 -11.21
N ASP A 504 -29.24 -13.15 -12.46
CA ASP A 504 -30.45 -12.52 -12.97
C ASP A 504 -31.69 -13.41 -12.74
N LYS A 505 -31.60 -14.69 -13.14
CA LYS A 505 -32.67 -15.69 -12.91
C LYS A 505 -33.00 -15.86 -11.43
N ARG A 506 -31.99 -15.89 -10.55
CA ARG A 506 -32.18 -16.02 -9.09
C ARG A 506 -32.83 -14.76 -8.50
N VAL A 507 -32.41 -13.57 -8.94
CA VAL A 507 -32.98 -12.29 -8.53
C VAL A 507 -34.46 -12.22 -8.94
N GLN A 508 -34.78 -12.52 -10.19
CA GLN A 508 -36.16 -12.52 -10.69
C GLN A 508 -37.06 -13.53 -9.97
N ALA A 509 -36.56 -14.74 -9.72
CA ALA A 509 -37.31 -15.77 -9.00
C ALA A 509 -37.62 -15.35 -7.55
N LEU A 510 -36.63 -14.80 -6.85
CA LEU A 510 -36.80 -14.31 -5.48
C LEU A 510 -37.71 -13.07 -5.42
N ASP A 511 -37.61 -12.16 -6.40
CA ASP A 511 -38.44 -10.96 -6.50
C ASP A 511 -39.92 -11.32 -6.65
N LEU A 512 -40.23 -12.25 -7.56
CA LEU A 512 -41.59 -12.73 -7.76
C LEU A 512 -42.15 -13.38 -6.48
N ALA A 513 -41.36 -14.25 -5.83
CA ALA A 513 -41.75 -14.89 -4.58
C ALA A 513 -41.95 -13.87 -3.45
N ALA A 514 -41.06 -12.88 -3.31
CA ALA A 514 -41.15 -11.83 -2.31
C ALA A 514 -42.37 -10.93 -2.53
N LYS A 515 -42.67 -10.56 -3.78
CA LYS A 515 -43.90 -9.82 -4.14
C LYS A 515 -45.15 -10.61 -3.77
N ARG A 516 -45.22 -11.90 -4.12
CA ARG A 516 -46.35 -12.77 -3.72
C ARG A 516 -46.52 -12.81 -2.21
N ALA A 517 -45.44 -12.97 -1.45
CA ALA A 517 -45.49 -12.98 0.01
C ALA A 517 -45.86 -11.62 0.60
N LEU A 518 -45.41 -10.51 0.00
CA LEU A 518 -45.81 -9.15 0.38
C LEU A 518 -47.32 -8.96 0.23
N PHE A 519 -47.90 -9.37 -0.90
CA PHE A 519 -49.34 -9.28 -1.14
C PHE A 519 -50.16 -10.24 -0.27
N ALA A 520 -49.59 -11.40 0.07
CA ALA A 520 -50.21 -12.34 0.99
C ALA A 520 -50.10 -11.90 2.47
N HIS A 521 -49.21 -10.96 2.78
CA HIS A 521 -49.02 -10.47 4.15
C HIS A 521 -50.22 -9.62 4.56
N THR A 522 -51.15 -10.22 5.29
CA THR A 522 -52.31 -9.52 5.82
C THR A 522 -51.87 -8.56 6.93
N VAL A 523 -51.96 -7.26 6.66
CA VAL A 523 -51.84 -6.23 7.71
C VAL A 523 -53.05 -6.40 8.62
N THR A 524 -52.83 -6.80 9.88
CA THR A 524 -53.89 -6.79 10.89
C THR A 524 -54.37 -5.36 11.03
N LYS A 525 -55.61 -5.06 10.58
CA LYS A 525 -56.21 -3.75 10.82
C LYS A 525 -56.13 -3.47 12.33
N PRO A 526 -55.65 -2.29 12.75
CA PRO A 526 -55.77 -1.92 14.15
C PRO A 526 -57.23 -2.05 14.56
N VAL A 527 -57.48 -2.49 15.79
CA VAL A 527 -58.84 -2.62 16.32
C VAL A 527 -59.47 -1.23 16.28
N PHE A 528 -60.33 -1.00 15.30
CA PHE A 528 -61.07 0.24 15.14
C PHE A 528 -62.43 0.02 15.79
N PHE A 529 -62.62 0.66 16.95
CA PHE A 529 -63.94 0.73 17.56
C PHE A 529 -64.72 1.84 16.86
N ASP A 530 -65.89 1.51 16.31
CA ASP A 530 -66.83 2.52 15.81
C ASP A 530 -67.47 3.22 17.00
N THR A 531 -66.75 4.18 17.59
CA THR A 531 -67.24 4.97 18.71
C THR A 531 -68.38 5.89 18.31
N ALA A 532 -68.60 6.15 17.01
CA ALA A 532 -69.72 6.95 16.53
C ALA A 532 -71.06 6.24 16.77
N PHE A 533 -71.09 4.91 16.72
CA PHE A 533 -72.28 4.13 17.08
C PHE A 533 -72.73 4.34 18.53
N ASN A 534 -71.81 4.69 19.44
CA ASN A 534 -72.15 5.02 20.83
C ASN A 534 -72.79 6.40 21.02
N TYR A 535 -72.81 7.24 19.98
CA TYR A 535 -73.42 8.58 20.00
C TYR A 535 -74.69 8.67 19.13
N ILE A 536 -75.13 7.54 18.57
CA ILE A 536 -76.45 7.45 17.92
C ILE A 536 -77.45 7.09 19.02
N ASP A 537 -78.09 8.12 19.59
CA ASP A 537 -79.29 7.91 20.41
C ASP A 537 -80.38 7.37 19.47
N LEU A 538 -80.66 6.07 19.56
CA LEU A 538 -81.81 5.50 18.87
C LEU A 538 -83.07 6.19 19.41
N PRO A 539 -83.95 6.76 18.55
CA PRO A 539 -85.20 7.38 18.97
C PRO A 539 -86.15 6.26 19.42
N MET A 540 -85.95 5.79 20.65
CA MET A 540 -86.63 4.64 21.19
C MET A 540 -88.12 4.93 21.37
N GLU A 541 -88.48 6.20 21.56
CA GLU A 541 -89.85 6.68 21.65
C GLU A 541 -90.62 6.46 20.33
N ASP A 542 -90.06 6.91 19.20
CA ASP A 542 -90.63 6.69 17.85
C ASP A 542 -90.71 5.20 17.49
N LEU A 543 -89.68 4.43 17.88
CA LEU A 543 -89.64 2.98 17.66
C LEU A 543 -90.68 2.23 18.50
N LEU A 544 -90.97 2.69 19.72
CA LEU A 544 -91.98 2.11 20.61
C LEU A 544 -93.40 2.50 20.18
N GLU A 545 -93.61 3.72 19.67
CA GLU A 545 -94.86 4.15 19.06
C GLU A 545 -95.21 3.33 17.81
N HIS A 546 -94.25 3.17 16.88
CA HIS A 546 -94.45 2.35 15.68
C HIS A 546 -94.62 0.85 16.01
N ALA A 547 -94.08 0.37 17.14
CA ALA A 547 -94.28 -0.99 17.64
C ALA A 547 -95.60 -1.17 18.43
N GLY A 548 -96.44 -0.14 18.54
CA GLY A 548 -97.76 -0.19 19.17
C GLY A 548 -97.73 -0.33 20.71
N LYS A 549 -96.59 -0.02 21.36
CA LYS A 549 -96.44 -0.06 22.81
C LYS A 549 -96.31 1.37 23.34
N GLY A 550 -97.36 1.87 23.98
CA GLY A 550 -97.40 3.24 24.52
C GLY A 550 -96.26 3.56 25.50
N LEU A 551 -95.86 4.84 25.54
CA LEU A 551 -94.73 5.37 26.29
C LEU A 551 -94.77 5.04 27.80
N PRO A 552 -93.65 4.62 28.42
CA PRO A 552 -93.59 4.35 29.85
C PRO A 552 -93.65 5.65 30.68
N LYS A 553 -94.42 5.63 31.77
CA LYS A 553 -94.49 6.72 32.77
C LYS A 553 -93.14 6.90 33.47
N VAL A 554 -92.63 8.13 33.47
CA VAL A 554 -91.42 8.56 34.19
C VAL A 554 -91.63 8.49 35.71
N ALA A 555 -90.78 7.73 36.41
CA ALA A 555 -90.63 7.77 37.87
C ALA A 555 -89.42 8.65 38.25
N PRO A 556 -89.45 9.37 39.38
CA PRO A 556 -88.45 10.39 39.67
C PRO A 556 -87.12 9.79 40.13
N ILE A 557 -86.05 10.48 39.74
CA ILE A 557 -84.63 10.18 39.98
C ILE A 557 -84.34 10.11 41.48
N GLN A 558 -83.79 8.98 41.95
CA GLN A 558 -83.07 8.89 43.22
C GLN A 558 -81.57 8.89 42.96
N ALA A 559 -80.89 9.89 43.51
CA ALA A 559 -79.45 10.03 43.49
C ALA A 559 -78.79 8.99 44.41
N GLN A 560 -77.88 8.18 43.87
CA GLN A 560 -76.88 7.38 44.58
C GLN A 560 -75.68 7.22 43.63
N ALA A 561 -74.41 7.20 44.03
CA ALA A 561 -73.65 7.70 45.16
C ALA A 561 -72.18 7.67 44.66
N ALA A 562 -71.34 8.61 45.08
CA ALA A 562 -69.95 8.70 44.66
C ALA A 562 -69.14 7.45 45.09
N ILE A 563 -68.46 6.80 44.14
CA ILE A 563 -67.51 5.71 44.41
C ILE A 563 -66.09 6.29 44.49
N ALA A 564 -65.42 5.97 45.58
CA ALA A 564 -64.22 6.61 46.11
C ALA A 564 -62.91 6.32 45.35
N THR A 565 -61.99 7.29 45.44
CA THR A 565 -60.55 7.19 45.13
C THR A 565 -59.82 6.24 46.08
N PRO A 566 -58.84 5.43 45.64
CA PRO A 566 -57.84 4.86 46.53
C PRO A 566 -56.54 5.70 46.56
N GLU A 567 -56.09 5.94 47.79
CA GLU A 567 -54.86 6.62 48.22
C GLU A 567 -53.60 5.75 48.00
N VAL A 568 -52.46 6.44 47.93
CA VAL A 568 -51.10 5.89 47.84
C VAL A 568 -50.58 5.55 49.25
N VAL A 569 -50.02 4.36 49.45
CA VAL A 569 -49.17 4.04 50.63
C VAL A 569 -47.82 3.46 50.16
N HIS A 570 -46.74 4.08 50.61
CA HIS A 570 -45.33 3.70 50.40
C HIS A 570 -44.85 2.61 51.39
N ALA A 571 -43.97 1.71 50.93
CA ALA A 571 -42.98 0.96 51.74
C ALA A 571 -41.79 0.51 50.85
N PRO A 572 -40.60 0.19 51.39
CA PRO A 572 -39.34 0.82 50.95
C PRO A 572 -38.42 0.00 50.01
N VAL A 573 -37.37 0.72 49.57
CA VAL A 573 -36.29 0.43 48.61
C VAL A 573 -35.37 -0.75 48.97
N ALA A 574 -35.00 -1.56 47.97
CA ALA A 574 -33.65 -2.12 47.80
C ALA A 574 -33.26 -2.24 46.30
N ARG A 575 -32.09 -1.69 45.95
CA ARG A 575 -31.42 -1.59 44.61
C ARG A 575 -30.96 -2.97 44.08
N PRO A 576 -30.67 -3.21 42.76
CA PRO A 576 -29.73 -2.51 41.84
C PRO A 576 -30.23 -2.44 40.38
N ALA A 577 -29.57 -1.97 39.32
CA ALA A 577 -28.39 -1.16 39.00
C ALA A 577 -28.68 -0.51 37.62
N ALA A 578 -28.05 0.63 37.37
CA ALA A 578 -28.26 1.49 36.21
C ALA A 578 -27.56 1.01 34.93
N VAL A 579 -28.14 1.25 33.74
CA VAL A 579 -27.44 1.69 32.52
C VAL A 579 -28.40 2.52 31.64
N ALA A 580 -27.86 3.59 31.07
CA ALA A 580 -28.47 4.73 30.41
C ALA A 580 -29.28 4.46 29.13
N ARG A 581 -30.34 5.25 28.92
CA ARG A 581 -30.92 5.55 27.61
C ARG A 581 -30.40 6.90 27.14
N GLU A 582 -29.58 6.88 26.10
CA GLU A 582 -29.20 8.05 25.33
C GLU A 582 -30.32 8.37 24.33
N ARG A 583 -30.66 9.66 24.22
CA ARG A 583 -31.66 10.18 23.27
C ARG A 583 -30.98 10.40 21.93
N THR A 584 -31.53 9.85 20.86
CA THR A 584 -31.37 10.38 19.51
C THR A 584 -32.74 10.81 19.00
N ARG A 585 -32.97 12.13 18.97
CA ARG A 585 -33.96 12.75 18.10
C ARG A 585 -33.23 13.27 16.87
N GLU A 586 -33.76 12.90 15.73
CA GLU A 586 -33.43 13.42 14.40
C GLU A 586 -33.68 14.93 14.33
N ALA A 587 -32.86 15.62 13.53
CA ALA A 587 -33.03 17.02 13.17
C ALA A 587 -32.82 17.20 11.67
N THR A 588 -33.70 17.98 11.03
CA THR A 588 -33.47 18.76 9.80
C THR A 588 -34.59 19.84 9.69
N PRO A 589 -34.44 20.97 8.96
CA PRO A 589 -33.62 22.15 9.33
C PRO A 589 -34.31 23.55 9.16
N GLN A 590 -33.58 24.60 9.59
CA GLN A 590 -33.58 26.05 9.17
C GLN A 590 -34.66 27.03 9.70
N PRO A 591 -34.46 28.39 9.75
CA PRO A 591 -33.30 29.25 9.37
C PRO A 591 -32.89 30.44 10.32
N VAL A 592 -31.73 31.07 10.00
CA VAL A 592 -31.09 32.41 10.29
C VAL A 592 -31.37 33.26 11.55
N GLU A 593 -30.29 33.69 12.26
CA GLU A 593 -29.86 35.12 12.42
C GLU A 593 -28.55 35.27 13.27
N ALA A 594 -27.88 36.41 13.09
CA ALA A 594 -26.54 36.84 13.56
C ALA A 594 -26.35 36.83 15.10
N THR A 595 -25.16 36.86 15.73
CA THR A 595 -24.03 37.81 15.63
C THR A 595 -22.91 37.37 16.61
N GLU A 596 -21.70 37.93 16.43
CA GLU A 596 -20.60 38.12 17.41
C GLU A 596 -19.56 37.02 17.72
N ALA A 597 -18.28 37.41 17.57
CA ALA A 597 -17.06 36.75 18.07
C ALA A 597 -16.62 37.46 19.38
N PRO A 598 -15.84 36.83 20.30
CA PRO A 598 -14.36 36.86 20.15
C PRO A 598 -13.53 35.70 20.76
N GLU A 599 -12.25 35.66 20.35
CA GLU A 599 -10.99 35.31 21.09
C GLU A 599 -10.56 33.86 21.46
N GLN A 600 -9.63 33.33 20.63
CA GLN A 600 -8.26 32.81 20.84
C GLN A 600 -7.79 31.93 22.05
N GLN A 601 -7.40 30.68 21.68
CA GLN A 601 -6.16 29.89 22.02
C GLN A 601 -6.01 29.12 23.38
N PRO A 602 -5.15 28.06 23.49
CA PRO A 602 -4.57 27.11 22.51
C PRO A 602 -4.55 25.60 22.95
N GLN A 603 -3.99 24.73 22.08
CA GLN A 603 -3.43 23.37 22.33
C GLN A 603 -4.35 22.13 22.31
N ALA A 604 -4.19 21.29 21.27
CA ALA A 604 -3.50 19.98 21.34
C ALA A 604 -3.74 19.19 20.03
N GLN A 605 -2.68 19.04 19.22
CA GLN A 605 -2.69 18.17 18.04
C GLN A 605 -2.79 16.70 18.48
N GLN A 606 -3.96 16.09 18.29
CA GLN A 606 -4.08 14.63 18.26
C GLN A 606 -3.88 14.15 16.83
N GLN A 607 -2.74 13.50 16.61
CA GLN A 607 -2.47 12.67 15.44
C GLN A 607 -3.55 11.60 15.33
N GLN A 608 -4.22 11.56 14.17
CA GLN A 608 -5.12 10.48 13.81
C GLN A 608 -4.33 9.17 13.74
N LYS A 609 -4.67 8.23 14.60
CA LYS A 609 -4.17 6.84 14.54
C LYS A 609 -4.92 6.12 13.42
N GLY A 610 -4.16 5.65 12.44
CA GLY A 610 -4.63 4.87 11.30
C GLY A 610 -5.40 3.61 11.75
N TRP A 611 -6.59 3.48 11.17
CA TRP A 611 -7.58 2.42 11.35
C TRP A 611 -7.19 1.12 10.61
N LEU A 612 -5.97 0.61 10.87
CA LEU A 612 -5.47 -0.65 10.30
C LEU A 612 -4.93 -1.63 11.35
N GLY A 613 -4.97 -1.28 12.63
CA GLY A 613 -4.40 -2.08 13.72
C GLY A 613 -5.47 -2.64 14.65
N GLY A 614 -6.14 -3.71 14.27
CA GLY A 614 -7.03 -4.37 15.21
C GLY A 614 -7.78 -5.54 14.65
N TRP A 615 -7.11 -6.61 14.22
CA TRP A 615 -7.76 -7.93 14.02
C TRP A 615 -6.81 -9.13 14.10
N PHE A 616 -5.71 -9.01 14.86
CA PHE A 616 -4.91 -10.18 15.27
C PHE A 616 -4.78 -10.21 16.79
N GLY A 617 -5.60 -11.06 17.40
CA GLY A 617 -5.55 -11.37 18.82
C GLY A 617 -4.25 -12.07 19.18
N ARG A 618 -3.66 -11.61 20.28
CA ARG A 618 -2.57 -12.28 21.00
C ARG A 618 -3.08 -13.62 21.53
N GLY A 619 -2.39 -14.70 21.17
CA GLY A 619 -2.45 -15.95 21.92
C GLY A 619 -1.52 -15.89 23.12
N GLN A 620 -2.09 -16.10 24.30
CA GLN A 620 -1.53 -17.03 25.28
C GLN A 620 -2.46 -18.22 25.38
#